data_AF-A0A667H1U1-F1
#
_entry.id   AF-A0A667H1U1-F1
#
_cell.length_a   1.000
_cell.length_b   1.000
_cell.length_c   1.000
_cell.angle_alpha   90.00
_cell.angle_beta   90.00
_cell.angle_gamma   90.00
#
_symmetry.space_group_name_H-M   'P 1'
#
loop_
_entity.id
_entity.type
_entity.pdbx_description
1 polymer ?
#
loop_
_entity_poly.entity_id
_entity_poly.type
_entity_poly.pdbx_seq_one_letter_code
_entity_poly.pdbx_strand_id
1 'polypeptide(L)'
;MERLVARRTFPLFARTSACRSLFGPVDHEELSRELQIRLAELSAEDQRRWDYNFQQDVPLRGPGRLQWTEVDSDSVPAFYRETVQISSPSARDPRPRPRRRTRSPRDAPPLAPLRPWARRSRPRASGCDEVAS
;
A
#
# COMPACT_ATOMS: atom_id res chain seq x y z
N MET A 1 14.42 -38.56 -8.60
CA MET A 1 13.00 -38.89 -8.40
C MET A 1 12.19 -37.65 -8.77
N GLU A 2 11.69 -37.61 -10.00
CA GLU A 2 10.95 -36.49 -10.60
C GLU A 2 9.72 -36.12 -9.78
N ARG A 3 9.56 -34.83 -9.50
CA ARG A 3 8.33 -34.26 -8.93
C ARG A 3 7.61 -33.50 -10.04
N LEU A 4 6.75 -34.22 -10.75
CA LEU A 4 5.70 -33.67 -11.61
C LEU A 4 4.76 -32.82 -10.73
N VAL A 5 4.94 -31.50 -10.74
CA VAL A 5 3.92 -30.59 -10.22
C VAL A 5 2.88 -30.36 -11.30
N ALA A 6 1.76 -31.06 -11.11
CA ALA A 6 0.57 -30.99 -11.92
C ALA A 6 0.23 -29.54 -12.31
N ARG A 7 0.12 -29.29 -13.62
CA ARG A 7 -0.43 -28.06 -14.19
C ARG A 7 -1.90 -27.99 -13.79
N ARG A 8 -2.15 -27.42 -12.60
CA ARG A 8 -3.48 -27.16 -12.07
C ARG A 8 -4.07 -25.99 -12.84
N THR A 9 -4.79 -26.32 -13.91
CA THR A 9 -5.65 -25.41 -14.66
C THR A 9 -6.82 -25.00 -13.75
N PHE A 10 -6.71 -23.86 -13.10
CA PHE A 10 -7.82 -23.17 -12.45
C PHE A 10 -8.12 -21.90 -13.26
N PRO A 11 -9.39 -21.44 -13.35
CA PRO A 11 -9.81 -20.48 -14.35
C PRO A 11 -8.96 -19.22 -14.24
N LEU A 12 -8.29 -18.91 -15.35
CA LEU A 12 -7.48 -17.71 -15.55
C LEU A 12 -8.42 -16.51 -15.49
N PHE A 13 -8.77 -16.03 -14.29
CA PHE A 13 -9.04 -14.60 -14.17
C PHE A 13 -7.76 -13.96 -14.68
N ALA A 14 -7.85 -13.36 -15.87
CA ALA A 14 -6.69 -12.96 -16.67
C ALA A 14 -5.74 -12.17 -15.77
N ARG A 15 -4.67 -12.84 -15.32
CA ARG A 15 -3.67 -12.19 -14.48
C ARG A 15 -3.14 -11.06 -15.32
N THR A 16 -3.29 -9.83 -14.83
CA THR A 16 -2.73 -8.66 -15.50
C THR A 16 -1.23 -8.92 -15.70
N SER A 17 -0.62 -8.28 -16.71
CA SER A 17 0.82 -8.43 -17.00
C SER A 17 1.73 -8.10 -15.79
N ALA A 18 1.19 -7.45 -14.76
CA ALA A 18 1.86 -7.17 -13.49
C ALA A 18 1.95 -8.39 -12.54
N CYS A 19 1.03 -9.35 -12.61
CA CYS A 19 0.96 -10.49 -11.68
C CYS A 19 1.89 -11.64 -12.12
N ARG A 20 3.21 -11.40 -12.12
CA ARG A 20 4.25 -12.37 -12.48
C ARG A 20 5.24 -12.57 -11.35
N SER A 21 5.78 -13.79 -11.21
CA SER A 21 6.96 -14.02 -10.36
C SER A 21 8.20 -13.48 -11.08
N LEU A 22 9.01 -12.71 -10.36
CA LEU A 22 10.23 -12.09 -10.91
C LEU A 22 11.46 -12.97 -10.73
N PHE A 23 11.51 -13.76 -9.64
CA PHE A 23 12.70 -14.52 -9.24
C PHE A 23 12.45 -16.02 -9.04
N GLY A 24 11.24 -16.50 -9.33
CA GLY A 24 10.89 -17.93 -9.22
C GLY A 24 10.12 -18.28 -7.94
N PRO A 25 10.02 -19.58 -7.61
CA PRO A 25 9.38 -20.05 -6.37
C PRO A 25 10.24 -19.73 -5.15
N VAL A 26 9.59 -19.47 -4.01
CA VAL A 26 10.22 -19.15 -2.73
C VAL A 26 9.99 -20.31 -1.75
N ASP A 27 11.00 -20.66 -0.97
CA ASP A 27 10.83 -21.53 0.21
C ASP A 27 10.26 -20.70 1.36
N HIS A 28 8.98 -20.90 1.65
CA HIS A 28 8.27 -20.15 2.69
C HIS A 28 8.69 -20.55 4.11
N GLU A 29 9.17 -21.77 4.32
CA GLU A 29 9.60 -22.25 5.65
C GLU A 29 11.00 -21.71 5.99
N GLU A 30 11.89 -21.63 5.01
CA GLU A 30 13.18 -20.96 5.19
C GLU A 30 13.01 -19.45 5.39
N LEU A 31 12.25 -18.79 4.52
CA LEU A 31 12.02 -17.35 4.61
C LEU A 31 11.36 -16.93 5.93
N SER A 32 10.35 -17.68 6.38
CA SER A 32 9.67 -17.38 7.64
C SER A 32 10.60 -17.54 8.85
N ARG A 33 11.42 -18.59 8.87
CA ARG A 33 12.45 -18.78 9.92
C ARG A 33 13.47 -17.65 9.92
N GLU A 34 14.00 -17.28 8.76
CA GLU A 34 14.96 -16.17 8.67
C GLU A 34 14.33 -14.87 9.19
N LEU A 35 13.11 -14.55 8.75
CA LEU A 35 12.39 -13.37 9.20
C LEU A 35 12.18 -13.37 10.73
N GLN A 36 11.78 -14.51 11.30
CA GLN A 36 11.60 -14.65 12.75
C GLN A 36 12.90 -14.43 13.52
N ILE A 37 14.02 -14.98 13.03
CA ILE A 37 15.34 -14.77 13.63
C ILE A 37 15.69 -13.29 13.63
N ARG A 38 15.54 -12.61 12.49
CA ARG A 38 15.81 -11.16 12.38
C ARG A 38 14.96 -10.32 13.31
N LEU A 39 13.67 -10.63 13.42
CA LEU A 39 12.77 -9.93 14.33
C LEU A 39 13.13 -10.17 15.80
N ALA A 40 13.55 -11.39 16.15
CA ALA A 40 14.01 -11.71 17.50
C ALA A 40 15.34 -11.03 17.85
N GLU A 41 16.25 -10.88 16.88
CA GLU A 41 17.50 -10.12 17.07
C GLU A 41 17.20 -8.65 17.40
N LEU A 42 16.33 -8.02 16.61
CA LEU A 42 15.91 -6.63 16.83
C LEU A 42 15.21 -6.44 18.17
N SER A 43 14.25 -7.31 18.51
CA SER A 43 13.52 -7.20 19.78
C SER A 43 14.44 -7.41 20.98
N ALA A 44 15.43 -8.30 20.89
CA ALA A 44 16.40 -8.53 21.96
C ALA A 44 17.36 -7.33 22.12
N GLU A 45 17.75 -6.68 21.02
CA GLU A 45 18.55 -5.45 21.08
C GLU A 45 17.77 -4.29 21.71
N ASP A 46 16.54 -4.07 21.27
CA ASP A 46 15.67 -3.03 21.80
C ASP A 46 15.38 -3.27 23.29
N GLN A 47 15.09 -4.51 23.67
CA GLN A 47 14.84 -4.87 25.06
C GLN A 47 16.06 -4.58 25.95
N ARG A 48 17.29 -4.86 25.48
CA ARG A 48 18.53 -4.54 26.23
C ARG A 48 18.84 -3.05 26.26
N ARG A 49 18.48 -2.32 25.21
CA ARG A 49 18.73 -0.87 25.10
C ARG A 49 17.80 -0.09 26.01
N TRP A 50 16.53 -0.51 26.07
CA TRP A 50 15.47 0.21 26.77
C TRP A 50 15.15 -0.36 28.15
N ASP A 51 15.77 -1.47 28.56
CA ASP A 51 15.40 -2.19 29.80
C ASP A 51 13.88 -2.45 29.90
N TYR A 52 13.24 -2.68 28.75
CA TYR A 52 11.78 -2.81 28.63
C TYR A 52 11.43 -3.98 27.71
N ASN A 53 10.47 -4.81 28.13
CA ASN A 53 9.98 -5.90 27.31
C ASN A 53 8.76 -5.45 26.50
N PHE A 54 8.98 -5.07 25.25
CA PHE A 54 7.91 -4.64 24.33
C PHE A 54 6.92 -5.75 23.96
N GLN A 55 7.27 -7.03 24.11
CA GLN A 55 6.33 -8.13 23.82
C GLN A 55 5.33 -8.36 24.94
N GLN A 56 5.77 -8.17 26.18
CA GLN A 56 4.93 -8.35 27.37
C GLN A 56 4.36 -7.02 27.90
N ASP A 57 4.79 -5.90 27.32
CA ASP A 57 4.43 -4.54 27.74
C ASP A 57 4.75 -4.29 29.22
N VAL A 58 5.91 -4.76 29.67
CA VAL A 58 6.37 -4.62 31.06
C VAL A 58 7.85 -4.23 31.12
N PRO A 59 8.25 -3.41 32.09
CA PRO A 59 9.66 -3.11 32.30
C PRO A 59 10.44 -4.32 32.78
N LEU A 60 11.72 -4.40 32.41
CA LEU A 60 12.57 -5.49 32.87
C LEU A 60 12.84 -5.38 34.38
N ARG A 61 12.73 -6.52 35.08
CA ARG A 61 12.98 -6.60 36.52
C ARG A 61 14.48 -6.70 36.77
N GLY A 62 15.05 -5.69 37.44
CA GLY A 62 16.44 -5.70 37.90
C GLY A 62 16.99 -4.28 38.05
N PRO A 63 18.23 -4.12 38.56
CA PRO A 63 18.95 -2.86 38.48
C PRO A 63 19.35 -2.60 37.01
N GLY A 64 18.37 -2.20 36.20
CA GLY A 64 18.58 -1.73 34.83
C GLY A 64 19.19 -0.33 34.81
N ARG A 65 19.57 0.15 33.63
CA ARG A 65 20.00 1.55 33.45
C ARG A 65 18.81 2.51 33.45
N LEU A 66 17.64 2.03 33.01
CA LEU A 66 16.41 2.81 32.95
C LEU A 66 15.42 2.33 34.00
N GLN A 67 14.81 3.28 34.70
CA GLN A 67 13.72 3.04 35.64
C GLN A 67 12.41 3.47 34.98
N TRP A 68 11.57 2.49 34.67
CA TRP A 68 10.24 2.73 34.12
C TRP A 68 9.20 2.93 35.24
N THR A 69 8.30 3.88 35.04
CA THR A 69 7.18 4.15 35.95
C THR A 69 5.93 4.32 35.11
N GLU A 70 4.86 3.66 35.53
CA GLU A 70 3.55 3.83 34.92
C GLU A 70 2.96 5.17 35.36
N VAL A 71 2.42 5.92 34.41
CA VAL A 71 1.83 7.24 34.63
C VAL A 71 0.47 7.31 33.97
N ASP A 72 -0.46 8.06 34.58
CA ASP A 72 -1.79 8.25 34.02
C ASP A 72 -1.70 8.93 32.64
N SER A 73 -2.48 8.45 31.67
CA SER A 73 -2.48 9.00 30.31
C SER A 73 -2.87 10.48 30.26
N ASP A 74 -3.65 10.96 31.23
CA ASP A 74 -4.04 12.38 31.33
C ASP A 74 -2.92 13.28 31.87
N SER A 75 -1.94 12.70 32.57
CA SER A 75 -0.80 13.42 33.14
C SER A 75 0.30 13.74 32.12
N VAL A 76 0.32 13.00 31.00
CA VAL A 76 1.30 13.20 29.92
C VAL A 76 0.72 14.05 28.78
N PRO A 77 1.56 14.84 28.08
CA PRO A 77 1.13 15.57 26.89
C PRO A 77 0.45 14.67 25.86
N ALA A 78 -0.55 15.22 25.15
CA ALA A 78 -1.36 14.49 24.17
C ALA A 78 -0.52 13.75 23.11
N PHE A 79 0.63 14.31 22.76
CA PHE A 79 1.59 13.73 21.82
C PHE A 79 2.01 12.28 22.16
N TYR A 80 2.17 11.93 23.45
CA TYR A 80 2.62 10.58 23.85
C TYR A 80 1.50 9.54 23.91
N ARG A 81 0.24 9.98 23.93
CA ARG A 81 -0.95 9.11 24.00
C ARG A 81 -1.74 9.05 22.69
N GLU A 82 -1.49 9.97 21.77
CA GLU A 82 -2.17 10.02 20.48
C GLU A 82 -1.73 8.81 19.63
N THR A 83 -2.67 7.91 19.37
CA THR A 83 -2.43 6.81 18.44
C THR A 83 -2.55 7.33 17.02
N VAL A 84 -1.48 7.21 16.24
CA VAL A 84 -1.56 7.46 14.81
C VAL A 84 -2.49 6.38 14.24
N GLN A 85 -3.71 6.76 13.88
CA GLN A 85 -4.55 5.93 13.04
C GLN A 85 -3.89 5.88 11.66
N ILE A 86 -2.97 4.95 11.48
CA ILE A 86 -2.45 4.57 10.17
C ILE A 86 -3.68 4.03 9.45
N SER A 87 -4.35 4.93 8.74
CA SER A 87 -5.53 4.63 7.95
C SER A 87 -5.22 3.39 7.13
N SER A 88 -5.96 2.31 7.39
CA SER A 88 -6.11 1.22 6.43
C SER A 88 -6.28 1.84 5.03
N PRO A 89 -5.65 1.31 3.97
CA PRO A 89 -5.69 1.90 2.63
C PRO A 89 -7.11 2.04 2.03
N SER A 90 -8.15 1.64 2.76
CA SER A 90 -9.57 1.83 2.42
C SER A 90 -10.19 3.13 3.00
N ALA A 91 -9.51 3.86 3.89
CA ALA A 91 -10.03 5.12 4.44
C ALA A 91 -9.80 6.29 3.47
N ARG A 92 -10.63 6.32 2.43
CA ARG A 92 -11.12 7.48 1.67
C ARG A 92 -10.21 8.72 1.64
N ASP A 93 -9.59 8.89 0.47
CA ASP A 93 -9.28 10.16 -0.18
C ASP A 93 -10.12 11.35 0.38
N PRO A 94 -9.53 12.30 1.12
CA PRO A 94 -10.21 13.48 1.60
C PRO A 94 -10.29 14.52 0.47
N ARG A 95 -10.65 14.11 -0.76
CA ARG A 95 -11.00 15.08 -1.78
C ARG A 95 -12.37 15.66 -1.43
N PRO A 96 -12.48 16.98 -1.20
CA PRO A 96 -13.79 17.60 -1.08
C PRO A 96 -14.52 17.35 -2.39
N ARG A 97 -15.62 16.60 -2.33
CA ARG A 97 -16.55 16.49 -3.47
C ARG A 97 -16.94 17.93 -3.82
N PRO A 98 -16.80 18.37 -5.08
CA PRO A 98 -17.27 19.68 -5.45
C PRO A 98 -18.76 19.72 -5.14
N ARG A 99 -19.13 20.52 -4.12
CA ARG A 99 -20.52 20.87 -3.85
C ARG A 99 -21.08 21.38 -5.17
N ARG A 100 -22.03 20.66 -5.75
CA ARG A 100 -22.88 21.18 -6.82
C ARG A 100 -23.50 22.45 -6.26
N ARG A 101 -22.93 23.61 -6.61
CA ARG A 101 -23.66 24.87 -6.49
C ARG A 101 -24.86 24.69 -7.40
N THR A 102 -26.04 24.50 -6.82
CA THR A 102 -27.31 24.63 -7.53
C THR A 102 -27.34 26.06 -8.04
N ARG A 103 -26.99 26.23 -9.32
CA ARG A 103 -27.05 27.51 -10.00
C ARG A 103 -28.52 27.88 -10.06
N SER A 104 -28.91 28.91 -9.32
CA SER A 104 -30.21 29.56 -9.46
C SER A 104 -30.40 29.93 -10.94
N PRO A 105 -31.60 29.77 -11.55
CA PRO A 105 -31.79 29.90 -13.00
C PRO A 105 -31.51 31.30 -13.58
N ARG A 106 -31.17 32.30 -12.75
CA ARG A 106 -31.09 33.70 -13.18
C ARG A 106 -29.75 34.14 -13.80
N ASP A 107 -28.70 33.32 -13.75
CA ASP A 107 -27.38 33.69 -14.30
C ASP A 107 -26.96 32.82 -15.50
N ALA A 108 -27.87 32.61 -16.46
CA ALA A 108 -27.50 31.99 -17.73
C ALA A 108 -27.02 33.08 -18.73
N PRO A 109 -25.74 33.09 -19.16
CA PRO A 109 -25.34 33.92 -20.28
C PRO A 109 -25.98 33.38 -21.57
N PRO A 110 -26.38 34.25 -22.51
CA PRO A 110 -27.08 33.84 -23.72
C PRO A 110 -26.21 32.89 -24.55
N LEU A 111 -26.83 31.82 -25.05
CA LEU A 111 -26.19 30.78 -25.82
C LEU A 111 -25.64 31.35 -27.13
N ALA A 112 -24.31 31.38 -27.26
CA ALA A 112 -23.66 31.61 -28.54
C ALA A 112 -23.83 30.37 -29.46
N PRO A 113 -24.01 30.54 -30.78
CA PRO A 113 -24.28 29.42 -31.68
C PRO A 113 -23.09 28.47 -31.78
N LEU A 114 -23.39 27.17 -31.74
CA LEU A 114 -22.44 26.08 -31.96
C LEU A 114 -21.85 26.19 -33.37
N ARG A 115 -20.53 26.42 -33.48
CA ARG A 115 -19.80 26.23 -34.74
C ARG A 115 -19.34 24.77 -34.84
N PRO A 116 -19.79 24.00 -35.84
CA PRO A 116 -19.36 22.62 -36.02
C PRO A 116 -18.03 22.63 -36.76
N TRP A 117 -16.92 22.42 -36.04
CA TRP A 117 -15.62 22.26 -36.68
C TRP A 117 -15.17 20.81 -36.60
N ALA A 118 -15.26 20.19 -37.78
CA ALA A 118 -14.31 19.24 -38.34
C ALA A 118 -14.02 17.97 -37.53
N ARG A 119 -14.75 16.92 -37.92
CA ARG A 119 -14.18 15.59 -38.15
C ARG A 119 -12.73 15.73 -38.63
N ARG A 120 -11.76 15.29 -37.83
CA ARG A 120 -10.46 14.89 -38.35
C ARG A 120 -10.43 13.37 -38.42
N SER A 121 -10.38 12.96 -39.67
CA SER A 121 -10.38 11.63 -40.22
C SER A 121 -9.27 10.75 -39.61
N ARG A 122 -9.60 9.49 -39.36
CA ARG A 122 -8.64 8.39 -39.34
C ARG A 122 -7.92 8.34 -40.70
N PRO A 123 -6.60 8.16 -40.77
CA PRO A 123 -6.01 7.54 -41.94
C PRO A 123 -6.10 6.02 -41.81
N ARG A 124 -6.72 5.40 -42.82
CA ARG A 124 -6.57 3.98 -43.18
C ARG A 124 -5.91 3.96 -44.56
N ALA A 125 -4.92 3.08 -44.72
CA ALA A 125 -4.37 2.47 -45.96
C ALA A 125 -2.83 2.40 -45.81
N SER A 126 -2.16 1.24 -45.75
CA SER A 126 -2.04 0.09 -46.67
C SER A 126 -0.80 0.17 -47.57
N GLY A 127 -0.10 -0.96 -47.71
CA GLY A 127 0.95 -1.24 -48.72
C GLY A 127 2.33 -1.39 -48.07
N CYS A 128 2.94 -2.59 -48.02
CA CYS A 128 3.75 -3.24 -49.09
C CYS A 128 5.10 -2.49 -49.24
N ASP A 129 6.31 -3.05 -49.24
CA ASP A 129 6.94 -4.39 -49.37
C ASP A 129 8.38 -4.25 -48.80
N GLU A 130 8.97 -5.27 -48.18
CA GLU A 130 10.11 -6.07 -48.71
C GLU A 130 11.35 -5.28 -49.19
N VAL A 131 12.51 -5.42 -48.52
CA VAL A 131 13.70 -6.19 -48.94
C VAL A 131 14.94 -5.79 -48.11
N ALA A 132 15.82 -6.77 -47.99
CA ALA A 132 17.06 -6.81 -47.21
C ALA A 132 18.13 -5.79 -47.61
N SER A 133 19.05 -5.55 -46.67
CA SER A 133 20.48 -5.68 -46.94
C SER A 133 21.25 -5.99 -45.66
#